data_AF-A0A2G3PV75-F1
#
_entry.id   AF-A0A2G3PV75-F1
#
_cell.length_a   1.000
_cell.length_b   1.000
_cell.length_c   1.000
_cell.angle_alpha   90.00
_cell.angle_beta   90.00
_cell.angle_gamma   90.00
#
_symmetry.space_group_name_H-M   'P 1'
#
loop_
_entity.id
_entity.type
_entity.pdbx_description
1 polymer ?
#
loop_
_entity_poly.entity_id
_entity_poly.type
_entity_poly.pdbx_seq_one_letter_code
_entity_poly.pdbx_strand_id
1 'polypeptide(L)'
;MIKHMLFSDCLRTLLSISGISINRLSRAITIDNSLVNRWVNGKRIPPYNTLYIEQISEYICKHIKNSFQEKQIDELFFTMDKPEDIGYSLEKKIEIILLEAQGYSIKNKKKRTYYGS
;
A
#
# COMPACT_ATOMS: atom_id res chain seq x y z
N MET A 1 3.00 18.19 -7.08
CA MET A 1 1.92 17.61 -7.92
C MET A 1 1.30 16.47 -7.14
N ILE A 2 0.02 16.57 -6.78
CA ILE A 2 -0.69 15.54 -6.01
C ILE A 2 -0.83 14.29 -6.87
N LYS A 3 -0.39 13.13 -6.37
CA LYS A 3 -0.46 11.87 -7.13
C LYS A 3 -1.49 10.93 -6.51
N HIS A 4 -2.61 10.76 -7.19
CA HIS A 4 -3.49 9.64 -6.89
C HIS A 4 -2.88 8.33 -7.40
N MET A 5 -2.71 7.35 -6.52
CA MET A 5 -2.04 6.08 -6.82
C MET A 5 -3.01 4.91 -6.65
N LEU A 6 -3.00 3.97 -7.59
CA LEU A 6 -3.74 2.71 -7.43
C LEU A 6 -3.06 1.84 -6.36
N PHE A 7 -3.86 1.07 -5.63
CA PHE A 7 -3.42 0.19 -4.55
C PHE A 7 -2.36 -0.81 -5.04
N SER A 8 -2.53 -1.33 -6.25
CA SER A 8 -1.58 -2.25 -6.88
C SER A 8 -0.20 -1.64 -7.07
N ASP A 9 -0.16 -0.38 -7.49
CA ASP A 9 1.09 0.32 -7.81
C ASP A 9 1.77 0.78 -6.53
N CYS A 10 0.98 1.22 -5.56
CA CYS A 10 1.41 1.48 -4.19
C CYS A 10 2.06 0.24 -3.56
N LEU A 11 1.34 -0.88 -3.53
CA LEU A 11 1.84 -2.12 -2.92
C LEU A 11 3.10 -2.63 -3.64
N ARG A 12 3.15 -2.57 -4.98
CA ARG A 12 4.37 -2.91 -5.72
C ARG A 12 5.55 -2.03 -5.35
N THR A 13 5.33 -0.73 -5.21
CA THR A 13 6.38 0.24 -4.88
C THR A 13 6.95 -0.06 -3.50
N LEU A 14 6.08 -0.26 -2.50
CA LEU A 14 6.49 -0.59 -1.13
C LEU A 14 7.22 -1.95 -1.06
N LEU A 15 6.74 -2.97 -1.78
CA LEU A 15 7.41 -4.27 -1.88
C LEU A 15 8.78 -4.17 -2.54
N SER A 16 8.92 -3.33 -3.56
CA SER A 16 10.20 -3.07 -4.23
C SER A 16 11.19 -2.38 -3.30
N ILE A 17 10.77 -1.31 -2.62
CA ILE A 17 11.59 -0.58 -1.64
C ILE A 17 12.09 -1.52 -0.54
N SER A 18 11.20 -2.35 0.02
CA SER A 18 11.52 -3.28 1.11
C SER A 18 12.21 -4.58 0.66
N GLY A 19 12.34 -4.83 -0.64
CA GLY A 19 12.89 -6.08 -1.18
C GLY A 19 12.07 -7.33 -0.83
N ILE A 20 10.75 -7.17 -0.64
CA ILE A 20 9.83 -8.25 -0.26
C ILE A 20 9.17 -8.83 -1.51
N SER A 21 9.21 -10.15 -1.66
CA SER A 21 8.44 -10.83 -2.70
C SER A 21 7.00 -11.08 -2.27
N ILE A 22 6.09 -11.23 -3.25
CA ILE A 22 4.69 -11.59 -3.02
C ILE A 22 4.58 -12.86 -2.15
N ASN A 23 5.44 -13.85 -2.40
CA ASN A 23 5.49 -15.10 -1.65
C ASN A 23 5.84 -14.85 -0.18
N ARG A 24 6.83 -14.00 0.11
CA ARG A 24 7.21 -13.66 1.48
C ARG A 24 6.09 -12.91 2.19
N LEU A 25 5.49 -11.92 1.53
CA LEU A 25 4.35 -11.19 2.10
C LEU A 25 3.19 -12.14 2.42
N SER A 26 2.79 -12.98 1.47
CA SER A 26 1.66 -13.92 1.64
C SER A 26 1.81 -14.83 2.85
N ARG A 27 3.02 -15.37 3.06
CA ARG A 27 3.32 -16.22 4.22
C ARG A 27 3.30 -15.44 5.53
N ALA A 28 3.81 -14.22 5.52
CA ALA A 28 3.90 -13.40 6.73
C ALA A 28 2.54 -12.97 7.26
N ILE A 29 1.62 -12.60 6.37
CA ILE A 29 0.27 -12.17 6.75
C ILE A 29 -0.74 -13.34 6.76
N THR A 30 -0.27 -14.57 6.56
CA THR A 30 -1.09 -15.81 6.52
C THR A 30 -2.25 -15.73 5.51
N ILE A 31 -1.96 -15.20 4.33
CA ILE A 31 -2.93 -15.06 3.23
C ILE A 31 -2.51 -15.90 2.05
N ASP A 32 -3.49 -16.47 1.36
CA ASP A 32 -3.26 -17.19 0.12
C ASP A 32 -2.50 -16.34 -0.91
N ASN A 33 -1.48 -16.94 -1.51
CA ASN A 33 -0.60 -16.26 -2.45
C ASN A 33 -1.38 -15.69 -3.65
N SER A 34 -2.41 -16.40 -4.13
CA SER A 34 -3.24 -15.92 -5.24
C SER A 34 -4.00 -14.65 -4.89
N LEU A 35 -4.36 -14.45 -3.62
CA LEU A 35 -5.05 -13.24 -3.19
C LEU A 35 -4.09 -12.05 -3.18
N VAL A 36 -2.91 -12.20 -2.57
CA VAL A 36 -1.87 -11.15 -2.57
C VAL A 36 -1.42 -10.83 -4.00
N ASN A 37 -1.25 -11.85 -4.84
CA ASN A 37 -0.91 -11.66 -6.25
C ASN A 37 -2.01 -10.89 -7.01
N ARG A 38 -3.29 -11.09 -6.68
CA ARG A 38 -4.40 -10.30 -7.26
C ARG A 38 -4.41 -8.86 -6.78
N TRP A 39 -4.00 -8.59 -5.54
CA TRP A 39 -3.82 -7.22 -5.04
C TRP A 39 -2.68 -6.51 -5.74
N VAL A 40 -1.52 -7.15 -5.77
CA VAL A 40 -0.33 -6.63 -6.45
C VAL A 40 -0.65 -6.34 -7.91
N ASN A 41 -1.38 -7.22 -8.61
CA ASN A 41 -1.75 -6.99 -10.02
C ASN A 41 -3.02 -6.15 -10.26
N GLY A 42 -3.60 -5.53 -9.22
CA GLY A 42 -4.77 -4.65 -9.37
C GLY A 42 -6.06 -5.37 -9.77
N LYS A 43 -6.09 -6.70 -9.75
CA LYS A 43 -7.28 -7.52 -10.03
C LYS A 43 -8.27 -7.46 -8.87
N ARG A 44 -7.77 -7.28 -7.65
CA ARG A 44 -8.55 -7.10 -6.42
C ARG A 44 -7.96 -5.98 -5.58
N ILE A 45 -8.77 -5.44 -4.69
CA ILE A 45 -8.35 -4.46 -3.68
C ILE A 45 -8.72 -5.06 -2.32
N PRO A 46 -7.86 -4.98 -1.29
CA PRO A 46 -8.22 -5.37 0.08
C PRO A 46 -9.48 -4.60 0.55
N PRO A 47 -10.40 -5.23 1.29
CA PRO A 47 -11.55 -4.52 1.85
C PRO A 47 -11.13 -3.62 3.03
N TYR A 48 -11.88 -2.56 3.32
CA TYR A 48 -11.60 -1.66 4.45
C TYR A 48 -11.68 -2.34 5.82
N ASN A 49 -12.63 -3.25 6.02
CA ASN A 49 -12.92 -3.84 7.32
C ASN A 49 -12.08 -5.11 7.58
N THR A 50 -10.79 -5.05 7.25
CA THR A 50 -9.87 -6.17 7.43
C THR A 50 -8.55 -5.67 7.98
N LEU A 51 -7.83 -6.53 8.70
CA LEU A 51 -6.51 -6.20 9.26
C LEU A 51 -5.38 -6.22 8.21
N TYR A 52 -5.72 -6.27 6.92
CA TYR A 52 -4.74 -6.47 5.87
C TYR A 52 -3.80 -5.28 5.72
N ILE A 53 -4.29 -4.06 5.93
CA ILE A 53 -3.44 -2.88 5.78
C ILE A 53 -2.43 -2.81 6.91
N GLU A 54 -2.88 -3.04 8.14
CA GLU A 54 -2.07 -3.06 9.35
C GLU A 54 -1.01 -4.17 9.29
N GLN A 55 -1.40 -5.39 8.90
CA GLN A 55 -0.47 -6.51 8.76
C GLN A 55 0.58 -6.27 7.66
N ILE A 56 0.18 -5.64 6.55
CA ILE A 56 1.11 -5.29 5.47
C ILE A 56 2.06 -4.18 5.94
N SER A 57 1.56 -3.12 6.59
CA SER A 57 2.40 -2.00 7.06
C SER A 57 3.42 -2.45 8.10
N GLU A 58 2.99 -3.23 9.09
CA GLU A 58 3.86 -3.78 10.12
C GLU A 58 4.97 -4.63 9.49
N TYR A 59 4.60 -5.54 8.58
CA TYR A 59 5.57 -6.45 7.96
C TYR A 59 6.59 -5.71 7.09
N ILE A 60 6.13 -4.74 6.29
CA ILE A 60 7.01 -3.91 5.45
C ILE A 60 7.96 -3.08 6.32
N CYS A 61 7.45 -2.43 7.38
CA CYS A 61 8.25 -1.62 8.28
C CYS A 61 9.41 -2.43 8.89
N LYS A 62 9.16 -3.67 9.33
CA LYS A 62 10.18 -4.58 9.87
C LYS A 62 11.29 -4.96 8.85
N HIS A 63 11.07 -4.71 7.56
CA HIS A 63 12.00 -5.04 6.48
C HIS A 63 12.73 -3.82 5.90
N ILE A 64 12.47 -2.64 6.45
CA ILE A 64 13.26 -1.45 6.19
C ILE A 64 14.52 -1.52 7.05
N LYS A 65 15.70 -1.43 6.43
CA LYS A 65 17.00 -1.72 7.06
C LYS A 65 17.94 -0.53 7.10
N ASN A 66 17.65 0.52 6.33
CA ASN A 66 18.54 1.67 6.20
C ASN A 66 17.75 2.94 5.83
N SER A 67 18.40 4.08 6.07
CA SER A 67 17.84 5.41 5.81
C SER A 67 17.55 5.68 4.32
N PHE A 68 18.19 4.96 3.39
CA PHE A 68 17.89 5.09 1.97
C PHE A 68 16.47 4.59 1.67
N GLN A 69 16.11 3.42 2.18
CA GLN A 69 14.75 2.89 2.06
C GLN A 69 13.72 3.77 2.79
N GLU A 70 14.04 4.24 4.00
CA GLU A 70 13.17 5.16 4.75
C GLU A 70 12.88 6.43 3.94
N LYS A 71 13.91 7.03 3.35
CA LYS A 71 13.76 8.22 2.50
C LYS A 71 12.85 7.96 1.30
N GLN A 72 12.93 6.79 0.67
CA GLN A 72 12.02 6.43 -0.43
C GLN A 72 10.56 6.32 0.03
N ILE A 73 10.32 5.86 1.26
CA ILE A 73 8.98 5.82 1.86
C ILE A 73 8.50 7.24 2.16
N ASP A 74 9.36 8.09 2.72
CA ASP A 74 9.04 9.50 2.97
C ASP A 74 8.69 10.23 1.66
N GLU A 75 9.51 10.07 0.62
CA GLU A 75 9.23 10.62 -0.71
C GLU A 75 7.88 10.14 -1.24
N LEU A 76 7.55 8.85 -1.09
CA LEU A 76 6.24 8.32 -1.47
C LEU A 76 5.11 8.95 -0.64
N PHE A 77 5.30 9.08 0.68
CA PHE A 77 4.34 9.71 1.60
C PHE A 77 4.01 11.14 1.19
N PHE A 78 5.03 11.97 0.92
CA PHE A 78 4.88 13.37 0.53
C PHE A 78 4.21 13.58 -0.84
N THR A 79 4.10 12.54 -1.67
CA THR A 79 3.36 12.63 -2.94
C THR A 79 1.84 12.50 -2.81
N MET A 80 1.35 12.08 -1.64
CA MET A 80 -0.08 11.85 -1.38
C MET A 80 -0.79 13.10 -0.84
N ASP A 81 -2.11 13.17 -1.01
CA ASP A 81 -2.96 14.34 -0.74
C ASP A 81 -3.30 14.54 0.75
N LYS A 82 -2.30 14.39 1.64
CA LYS A 82 -2.49 14.49 3.11
C LYS A 82 -1.34 15.16 3.87
N PRO A 83 -1.63 15.69 5.08
CA PRO A 83 -1.08 16.95 5.60
C PRO A 83 0.23 16.76 6.38
N GLU A 84 0.82 17.92 6.76
CA GLU A 84 2.03 18.15 7.55
C GLU A 84 2.56 16.93 8.33
N ASP A 85 3.85 16.61 8.08
CA ASP A 85 4.62 15.53 8.71
C ASP A 85 4.81 15.77 10.21
N ILE A 86 3.71 15.69 10.98
CA ILE A 86 3.74 15.85 12.43
C ILE A 86 4.17 14.50 13.04
N GLY A 87 5.44 14.16 12.86
CA GLY A 87 6.13 13.11 13.63
C GLY A 87 5.57 11.70 13.49
N TYR A 88 4.96 11.34 12.35
CA TYR A 88 4.51 9.97 12.15
C TYR A 88 5.68 8.98 12.13
N SER A 89 5.50 7.84 12.79
CA SER A 89 6.44 6.71 12.65
C SER A 89 6.43 6.19 11.21
N LEU A 90 7.52 5.53 10.82
CA LEU A 90 7.64 4.91 9.50
C LEU A 90 6.49 3.94 9.21
N GLU A 91 6.12 3.11 10.19
CA GLU A 91 4.98 2.20 10.08
C GLU A 91 3.68 2.96 9.80
N LYS A 92 3.44 4.06 10.50
CA LYS A 92 2.25 4.88 10.31
C LYS A 92 2.23 5.55 8.93
N LYS A 93 3.38 6.00 8.44
CA LYS A 93 3.52 6.51 7.07
C LYS A 93 3.14 5.43 6.04
N ILE A 94 3.65 4.21 6.17
CA ILE A 94 3.31 3.08 5.29
C ILE A 94 1.81 2.76 5.34
N GLU A 95 1.23 2.71 6.54
CA GLU A 95 -0.20 2.46 6.74
C GLU A 95 -1.06 3.53 6.03
N ILE A 96 -0.75 4.81 6.21
CA ILE A 96 -1.46 5.92 5.57
C ILE A 96 -1.36 5.82 4.04
N ILE A 97 -0.15 5.57 3.51
CA ILE A 97 0.07 5.40 2.07
C ILE A 97 -0.86 4.31 1.51
N LEU A 98 -0.94 3.17 2.19
CA LEU A 98 -1.78 2.05 1.79
C LEU A 98 -3.28 2.38 1.87
N LEU A 99 -3.73 3.05 2.94
CA LEU A 99 -5.13 3.45 3.12
C LEU A 99 -5.60 4.44 2.04
N GLU A 100 -4.78 5.45 1.73
CA GLU A 100 -5.09 6.43 0.68
C GLU A 100 -5.19 5.76 -0.69
N ALA A 101 -4.23 4.89 -1.02
CA ALA A 101 -4.23 4.14 -2.27
C ALA A 101 -5.42 3.15 -2.35
N GLN A 102 -5.77 2.50 -1.23
CA GLN A 102 -6.94 1.63 -1.12
C GLN A 102 -8.21 2.42 -1.42
N GLY A 103 -8.39 3.57 -0.75
CA GLY A 103 -9.60 4.36 -0.89
C GLY A 103 -9.77 4.96 -2.27
N TYR A 104 -8.69 5.47 -2.85
CA TYR A 104 -8.69 5.92 -4.24
C TYR A 104 -9.10 4.80 -5.20
N SER A 105 -8.53 3.60 -5.03
CA SER A 105 -8.79 2.47 -5.92
C SER A 105 -10.23 1.96 -5.84
N ILE A 106 -10.81 1.91 -4.64
CA ILE A 106 -12.21 1.51 -4.44
C ILE A 106 -13.15 2.53 -5.09
N LYS A 107 -12.88 3.83 -4.90
CA LYS A 107 -13.67 4.91 -5.51
C LYS A 107 -13.59 4.88 -7.03
N ASN A 108 -12.40 4.68 -7.60
CA ASN A 108 -12.20 4.60 -9.05
C ASN A 108 -12.89 3.36 -9.65
N LYS A 109 -12.79 2.20 -8.98
CA LYS A 109 -13.49 0.98 -9.41
C LYS A 109 -15.01 1.18 -9.44
N LYS A 110 -15.59 1.79 -8.39
CA LYS A 110 -17.03 2.12 -8.34
C LYS A 110 -17.43 3.01 -9.52
N LYS A 111 -16.70 4.11 -9.78
CA LYS A 111 -16.99 5.01 -10.91
C LYS A 111 -17.04 4.27 -12.26
N ARG A 112 -16.09 3.38 -12.54
CA ARG A 112 -16.07 2.61 -13.79
C ARG A 112 -17.29 1.71 -13.96
N THR A 113 -17.79 1.11 -12.89
CA THR A 113 -19.03 0.31 -12.94
C THR A 113 -20.29 1.16 -13.16
N TYR A 114 -20.35 2.40 -12.63
CA TYR A 114 -21.53 3.25 -12.79
C TYR A 114 -21.64 3.93 -14.17
N TYR A 115 -20.51 4.19 -14.85
CA TYR A 115 -20.50 4.82 -16.19
C TYR A 115 -20.32 3.83 -17.35
N GLY A 116 -20.31 2.53 -17.06
CA GLY A 116 -20.12 1.45 -18.05
C GLY A 116 -21.34 0.52 -18.19
N SER A 117 -22.53 0.98 -17.78
CA SER A 117 -23.82 0.28 -17.93
C SER A 117 -24.73 1.03 -18.89
#